data_AF-A0A7V0R534-F1
#
_entry.id   AF-A0A7V0R534-F1
#
_cell.length_a   1.000
_cell.length_b   1.000
_cell.length_c   1.000
_cell.angle_alpha   90.00
_cell.angle_beta   90.00
_cell.angle_gamma   90.00
#
_symmetry.space_group_name_H-M   'P 1'
#
loop_
_entity.id
_entity.type
_entity.pdbx_description
1 polymer ?
#
loop_
_entity_poly.entity_id
_entity_poly.type
_entity_poly.pdbx_seq_one_letter_code
_entity_poly.pdbx_strand_id
1 'polypeptide(L)'
;MVLCPSSAISEVKGKALISSQNCVGCGECLSACKFDAVNVNWHEDMDVFVERMSEYASGILSRVKRKAFINFAADITEECDCIAGDDPRIAEDTGILASKDILALDKACYDMLTLKNDIFSRDGKKVHLHQLKYAAEIGLGSLDYMLVEV
;
A
#
# COMPACT_ATOMS: atom_id res chain seq x y z
N MET A 1 0.44 7.72 29.00
CA MET A 1 0.80 7.69 27.57
C MET A 1 -0.06 6.61 26.95
N VAL A 2 -1.11 6.99 26.22
CA VAL A 2 -1.98 6.02 25.54
C VAL A 2 -1.32 5.71 24.21
N LEU A 3 -0.55 4.62 24.17
CA LEU A 3 0.23 4.16 23.02
C LEU A 3 -0.64 3.81 21.79
N CYS A 4 -1.94 3.60 21.96
CA CYS A 4 -2.82 3.26 20.86
C CYS A 4 -3.66 4.48 20.43
N PRO A 5 -3.46 5.03 19.23
CA PRO A 5 -4.20 6.21 18.79
C PRO A 5 -5.71 5.96 18.65
N SER A 6 -6.12 4.72 18.37
CA SER A 6 -7.54 4.33 18.25
C SER A 6 -8.13 3.75 19.53
N SER A 7 -7.40 3.80 20.66
CA SER A 7 -7.84 3.22 21.94
C SER A 7 -8.26 1.73 21.84
N ALA A 8 -7.62 0.98 20.95
CA ALA A 8 -7.89 -0.44 20.73
C ALA A 8 -7.27 -1.37 21.78
N ILE A 9 -6.39 -0.87 22.65
CA ILE A 9 -5.66 -1.66 23.64
C ILE A 9 -6.27 -1.44 25.02
N SER A 10 -6.62 -2.54 25.69
CA SER A 10 -7.16 -2.58 27.05
C SER A 10 -6.37 -3.55 27.93
N GLU A 11 -6.50 -3.45 29.25
CA GLU A 11 -5.89 -4.40 30.19
C GLU A 11 -6.96 -5.33 30.77
N VAL A 12 -6.72 -6.65 30.67
CA VAL A 12 -7.58 -7.69 31.23
C VAL A 12 -6.71 -8.67 32.03
N LYS A 13 -6.94 -8.75 33.35
CA LYS A 13 -6.19 -9.64 34.26
C LYS A 13 -4.66 -9.47 34.17
N GLY A 14 -4.18 -8.23 34.10
CA GLY A 14 -2.74 -7.94 34.01
C GLY A 14 -2.12 -8.19 32.64
N LYS A 15 -2.93 -8.40 31.59
CA LYS A 15 -2.47 -8.62 30.22
C LYS A 15 -3.08 -7.59 29.28
N ALA A 16 -2.30 -7.12 28.31
CA ALA A 16 -2.81 -6.30 27.23
C ALA A 16 -3.69 -7.14 26.29
N LEU A 17 -4.86 -6.61 25.95
CA LEU A 17 -5.80 -7.16 24.99
C LEU A 17 -6.04 -6.12 23.89
N ILE A 18 -5.79 -6.52 22.64
CA ILE A 18 -6.01 -5.69 21.46
C ILE A 18 -7.37 -6.05 20.86
N SER A 19 -8.26 -5.08 20.75
CA SER A 19 -9.53 -5.23 20.03
C SER A 19 -9.29 -5.10 18.53
N SER A 20 -9.43 -6.19 17.78
CA SER A 20 -9.29 -6.17 16.32
C SER A 20 -10.29 -5.23 15.64
N GLN A 21 -11.48 -5.07 16.22
CA GLN A 21 -12.53 -4.19 15.68
C GLN A 21 -12.14 -2.70 15.72
N ASN A 22 -11.33 -2.30 16.70
CA ASN A 22 -10.90 -0.90 16.86
C ASN A 22 -9.47 -0.67 16.36
N CYS A 23 -8.75 -1.72 15.98
CA CYS A 23 -7.35 -1.64 15.57
C CYS A 23 -7.26 -1.07 14.15
N VAL A 24 -6.51 0.02 13.99
CA VAL A 24 -6.28 0.68 12.69
C VAL A 24 -4.97 0.25 12.02
N GLY A 25 -4.28 -0.76 12.58
CA GLY A 25 -3.06 -1.33 11.97
C GLY A 25 -1.81 -0.43 12.01
N CYS A 26 -1.73 0.57 12.89
CA CYS A 26 -0.61 1.53 12.92
C CYS A 26 0.75 1.00 13.34
N GLY A 27 0.80 -0.17 13.97
CA GLY A 27 2.07 -0.80 14.37
C GLY A 27 2.84 -0.09 15.49
N GLU A 28 2.32 0.98 16.09
CA GLU A 28 2.97 1.64 17.24
C GLU A 28 3.16 0.65 18.42
N CYS A 29 2.17 -0.22 18.65
CA CYS A 29 2.23 -1.25 19.67
C CYS A 29 3.25 -2.36 19.40
N LEU A 30 3.51 -2.69 18.13
CA LEU A 30 4.56 -3.62 17.74
C LEU A 30 5.93 -3.04 18.14
N SER A 31 6.19 -1.78 17.77
CA SER A 31 7.47 -1.12 18.04
C SER A 31 7.73 -0.86 19.53
N ALA A 32 6.69 -0.66 20.32
CA ALA A 32 6.81 -0.33 21.74
C ALA A 32 6.86 -1.57 22.66
N CYS A 33 6.47 -2.75 22.18
CA CYS A 33 6.45 -3.96 23.00
C CYS A 33 7.87 -4.50 23.22
N LYS A 34 8.37 -4.43 24.45
CA LYS A 34 9.71 -4.95 24.81
C LYS A 34 9.81 -6.47 24.93
N PHE A 35 8.68 -7.16 24.76
CA PHE A 35 8.54 -8.59 25.00
C PHE A 35 8.16 -9.35 23.73
N ASP A 36 8.09 -8.66 22.59
CA ASP A 36 7.65 -9.23 21.30
C ASP A 36 6.30 -9.98 21.39
N ALA A 37 5.42 -9.50 22.27
CA ALA A 37 4.13 -10.12 22.54
C ALA A 37 3.02 -9.71 21.55
N VAL A 38 3.29 -8.72 20.69
CA VAL A 38 2.36 -8.23 19.67
C VAL A 38 2.84 -8.74 18.32
N ASN A 39 1.92 -9.22 17.48
CA ASN A 39 2.23 -9.74 16.15
C ASN A 39 1.33 -9.10 15.09
N VAL A 40 1.83 -9.03 13.85
CA VAL A 40 1.03 -8.63 12.69
C VAL A 40 -0.01 -9.72 12.40
N ASN A 41 -1.26 -9.31 12.19
CA ASN A 41 -2.29 -10.23 11.70
C ASN A 41 -2.13 -10.39 10.18
N TRP A 42 -1.37 -11.40 9.75
CA TRP A 42 -1.18 -11.72 8.33
C TRP A 42 -2.42 -12.33 7.66
N HIS A 43 -3.50 -12.58 8.40
CA HIS A 43 -4.78 -13.08 7.88
C HIS A 43 -5.83 -11.97 7.71
N GLU A 44 -5.42 -10.71 7.76
CA GLU A 44 -6.30 -9.58 7.46
C GLU A 44 -6.77 -9.65 5.99
N ASP A 45 -7.96 -9.11 5.72
CA ASP A 45 -8.41 -8.95 4.35
C ASP A 45 -7.46 -8.00 3.59
N MET A 46 -7.06 -8.43 2.39
CA MET A 46 -6.13 -7.68 1.55
C MET A 46 -6.73 -6.35 1.08
N ASP A 47 -8.04 -6.27 0.91
CA ASP A 47 -8.72 -5.02 0.56
C ASP A 47 -8.59 -4.01 1.71
N VAL A 48 -8.82 -4.45 2.95
CA VAL A 48 -8.61 -3.61 4.16
C VAL A 48 -7.15 -3.18 4.28
N PHE A 49 -6.20 -4.06 3.93
CA PHE A 49 -4.78 -3.72 3.96
C PHE A 49 -4.44 -2.59 2.98
N VAL A 50 -4.88 -2.67 1.72
CA VAL A 50 -4.57 -1.64 0.71
C VAL A 50 -5.37 -0.35 0.90
N GLU A 51 -6.55 -0.42 1.51
CA GLU A 51 -7.29 0.76 1.98
C GLU A 51 -6.47 1.53 3.01
N ARG A 52 -6.00 0.84 4.07
CA ARG A 52 -5.11 1.43 5.09
C ARG A 52 -3.84 1.99 4.45
N MET A 53 -3.19 1.30 3.51
CA MET A 53 -2.03 1.85 2.81
C MET A 53 -2.33 3.20 2.13
N SER A 54 -3.49 3.30 1.48
CA SER A 54 -3.94 4.52 0.80
C SER A 54 -4.24 5.66 1.79
N GLU A 55 -4.86 5.35 2.94
CA GLU A 55 -5.10 6.32 4.02
C GLU A 55 -3.79 6.86 4.62
N TYR A 56 -2.77 6.01 4.78
CA TYR A 56 -1.47 6.43 5.32
C TYR A 56 -0.75 7.35 4.34
N ALA A 57 -0.76 7.01 3.04
CA ALA A 57 -0.27 7.89 2.00
C ALA A 57 -0.99 9.23 2.03
N SER A 58 -2.33 9.24 2.13
CA SER A 58 -3.12 10.46 2.26
C SER A 58 -2.72 11.30 3.47
N GLY A 59 -2.55 10.67 4.63
CA GLY A 59 -2.11 11.31 5.88
C GLY A 59 -0.76 12.01 5.73
N ILE A 60 0.23 11.34 5.13
CA ILE A 60 1.56 11.91 4.87
C ILE A 60 1.46 13.05 3.84
N LEU A 61 0.79 12.81 2.72
CA LEU A 61 0.70 13.79 1.62
C LEU A 61 -0.10 15.04 2.00
N SER A 62 -1.02 14.95 2.97
CA SER A 62 -1.74 16.12 3.52
C SER A 62 -0.80 17.14 4.18
N ARG A 63 0.39 16.70 4.60
CA ARG A 63 1.41 17.53 5.28
C ARG A 63 2.42 18.13 4.29
N VAL A 64 2.46 17.64 3.04
CA VAL A 64 3.46 18.01 2.04
C VAL A 64 2.83 18.85 0.93
N LYS A 65 3.15 20.16 0.90
CA LYS A 65 2.54 21.10 -0.06
C LYS A 65 3.07 20.97 -1.49
N ARG A 66 4.35 20.68 -1.66
CA ARG A 66 5.00 20.55 -2.97
C ARG A 66 5.53 19.13 -3.11
N LYS A 67 4.93 18.39 -4.04
CA LYS A 67 5.19 16.97 -4.25
C LYS A 67 5.33 16.69 -5.74
N ALA A 68 6.25 15.79 -6.05
CA ALA A 68 6.48 15.20 -7.36
C ALA A 68 6.82 13.73 -7.11
N PHE A 69 6.33 12.86 -7.99
CA PHE A 69 6.43 11.42 -7.89
C PHE A 69 7.09 10.90 -9.15
N ILE A 70 7.93 9.87 -8.99
CA ILE A 70 8.67 9.24 -10.06
C ILE A 70 8.61 7.73 -9.84
N ASN A 71 8.13 7.00 -10.83
CA ASN A 71 8.13 5.54 -10.84
C ASN A 71 9.20 5.05 -11.83
N PHE A 72 9.94 4.03 -11.42
CA PHE A 72 10.89 3.31 -12.25
C PHE A 72 10.27 1.95 -12.56
N ALA A 73 9.67 1.82 -13.74
CA ALA A 73 9.10 0.58 -14.22
C ALA A 73 10.16 -0.20 -15.00
N ALA A 74 11.12 -0.76 -14.27
CA ALA A 74 12.25 -1.52 -14.79
C ALA A 74 12.52 -2.73 -13.89
N ASP A 75 12.99 -3.81 -14.50
CA ASP A 75 13.35 -5.06 -13.81
C ASP A 75 12.24 -5.60 -12.90
N ILE A 76 11.02 -5.70 -13.44
CA ILE A 76 9.84 -6.12 -12.69
C ILE A 76 9.82 -7.64 -12.59
N THR A 77 9.97 -8.13 -11.37
CA THR A 77 10.02 -9.55 -11.03
C THR A 77 8.70 -10.06 -10.45
N GLU A 78 8.59 -11.38 -10.29
CA GLU A 78 7.36 -12.02 -9.86
C GLU A 78 7.02 -11.67 -8.42
N GLU A 79 7.99 -11.83 -7.52
CA GLU A 79 7.85 -11.67 -6.09
C GLU A 79 8.46 -10.37 -5.57
N CYS A 80 8.12 -10.03 -4.32
CA CYS A 80 8.78 -8.91 -3.66
C CYS A 80 10.25 -9.26 -3.42
N ASP A 81 11.14 -8.28 -3.57
CA ASP A 81 12.57 -8.36 -3.20
C ASP A 81 12.83 -8.85 -1.76
N CYS A 82 11.83 -8.75 -0.90
CA CYS A 82 11.83 -9.27 0.47
C CYS A 82 11.72 -10.82 0.54
N ILE A 83 11.32 -11.48 -0.54
CA ILE A 83 11.17 -12.93 -0.63
C ILE A 83 12.42 -13.51 -1.32
N ALA A 84 13.17 -14.33 -0.59
CA ALA A 84 14.34 -15.00 -1.15
C ALA A 84 13.90 -16.07 -2.18
N GLY A 85 14.41 -15.96 -3.41
CA GLY A 85 14.13 -16.90 -4.49
C GLY A 85 14.86 -16.54 -5.78
N ASP A 86 14.61 -17.29 -6.86
CA ASP A 86 15.17 -17.05 -8.19
C ASP A 86 14.50 -15.86 -8.92
N ASP A 87 13.35 -15.41 -8.40
CA ASP A 87 12.52 -14.27 -8.79
C ASP A 87 12.61 -13.81 -10.27
N PRO A 88 11.96 -14.54 -11.19
CA PRO A 88 12.07 -14.28 -12.61
C PRO A 88 11.41 -12.95 -13.00
N ARG A 89 11.99 -12.29 -14.01
CA ARG A 89 11.40 -11.08 -14.61
C ARG A 89 10.10 -11.41 -15.35
N ILE A 90 9.02 -10.73 -15.00
CA ILE A 90 7.66 -10.99 -15.53
C ILE A 90 7.14 -9.89 -16.48
N ALA A 91 7.82 -8.75 -16.57
CA ALA A 91 7.44 -7.67 -17.48
C ALA A 91 8.65 -7.02 -18.16
N GLU A 92 8.39 -6.41 -19.33
CA GLU A 92 9.38 -5.58 -20.02
C GLU A 92 9.48 -4.20 -19.36
N ASP A 93 10.67 -3.59 -19.46
CA ASP A 93 10.91 -2.28 -18.89
C ASP A 93 10.10 -1.25 -19.66
N THR A 94 9.29 -0.49 -18.93
CA THR A 94 8.46 0.59 -19.48
C THR A 94 9.17 1.94 -19.37
N GLY A 95 10.19 2.03 -18.51
CA GLY A 95 11.03 3.21 -18.34
C GLY A 95 10.66 4.02 -17.09
N ILE A 96 10.85 5.33 -17.16
CA ILE A 96 10.66 6.25 -16.04
C ILE A 96 9.43 7.09 -16.29
N LEU A 97 8.48 7.06 -15.36
CA LEU A 97 7.28 7.89 -15.40
C LEU A 97 7.34 8.91 -14.27
N ALA A 98 6.79 10.10 -14.48
CA ALA A 98 6.73 11.13 -13.46
C ALA A 98 5.42 11.91 -13.49
N SER A 99 4.95 12.33 -12.32
CA SER A 99 3.74 13.13 -12.18
C SER A 99 3.76 13.96 -10.89
N LYS A 100 2.86 14.95 -10.80
CA LYS A 100 2.53 15.64 -9.53
C LYS A 100 1.36 14.99 -8.80
N ASP A 101 0.66 14.08 -9.47
CA ASP A 101 -0.44 13.28 -8.95
C ASP A 101 0.02 11.83 -8.82
N ILE A 102 0.02 11.31 -7.58
CA ILE A 102 0.50 9.97 -7.26
C ILE A 102 -0.39 8.89 -7.86
N LEU A 103 -1.71 9.09 -7.85
CA LEU A 103 -2.64 8.07 -8.32
C LEU A 103 -2.63 7.99 -9.85
N ALA A 104 -2.54 9.14 -10.52
CA ALA A 104 -2.40 9.19 -11.97
C ALA A 104 -1.11 8.50 -12.43
N LEU A 105 -0.02 8.65 -11.66
CA LEU A 105 1.25 7.97 -11.93
C LEU A 105 1.15 6.46 -11.77
N ASP A 106 0.60 5.99 -10.64
CA ASP A 106 0.46 4.56 -10.38
C ASP A 106 -0.48 3.91 -11.39
N LYS A 107 -1.58 4.59 -11.76
CA LYS A 107 -2.51 4.14 -12.80
C LYS A 107 -1.84 4.07 -14.17
N ALA A 108 -1.05 5.07 -14.55
CA ALA A 108 -0.30 5.07 -15.80
C ALA A 108 0.72 3.93 -15.86
N CYS A 109 1.48 3.71 -14.79
CA CYS A 109 2.40 2.57 -14.69
C CYS A 109 1.66 1.24 -14.83
N TYR A 110 0.57 1.05 -14.09
CA TYR A 110 -0.25 -0.15 -14.15
C TYR A 110 -0.77 -0.40 -15.58
N ASP A 111 -1.31 0.61 -16.25
CA ASP A 111 -1.86 0.46 -17.59
C ASP A 111 -0.79 0.08 -18.62
N MET A 112 0.38 0.71 -18.56
CA MET A 112 1.49 0.40 -19.46
C MET A 112 2.01 -1.03 -19.26
N LEU A 113 2.03 -1.51 -18.02
CA LEU A 113 2.50 -2.86 -17.69
C LEU A 113 1.46 -3.96 -17.98
N THR A 114 0.18 -3.60 -18.06
CA THR A 114 -0.92 -4.57 -18.22
C THR A 114 -1.61 -4.53 -19.58
N LEU A 115 -1.00 -3.91 -20.60
CA LEU A 115 -1.56 -3.78 -21.96
C LEU A 115 -2.00 -5.13 -22.58
N LYS A 116 -1.26 -6.21 -22.31
CA LYS A 116 -1.55 -7.55 -22.85
C LYS A 116 -2.41 -8.39 -21.91
N ASN A 117 -2.08 -8.37 -20.62
CA ASN A 117 -2.75 -9.11 -19.56
C ASN A 117 -2.44 -8.48 -18.20
N ASP A 118 -3.32 -8.70 -17.24
CA ASP A 118 -3.12 -8.29 -15.85
C ASP A 118 -2.08 -9.22 -15.19
N ILE A 119 -0.87 -8.69 -14.98
CA ILE A 119 0.26 -9.39 -14.35
C ILE A 119 0.27 -9.28 -12.81
N PHE A 120 -0.59 -8.45 -12.23
CA PHE A 120 -0.63 -8.17 -10.80
C PHE A 120 -1.75 -8.89 -10.05
N SER A 121 -2.61 -9.60 -10.77
CA SER A 121 -3.63 -10.46 -10.19
C SER A 121 -3.00 -11.70 -9.55
N ARG A 122 -3.31 -11.95 -8.27
CA ARG A 122 -2.83 -13.12 -7.52
C ARG A 122 -4.02 -13.96 -7.06
N ASP A 123 -4.00 -15.27 -7.31
CA ASP A 123 -5.08 -16.20 -6.97
C ASP A 123 -6.48 -15.75 -7.43
N GLY A 124 -6.54 -15.11 -8.60
CA GLY A 124 -7.78 -14.54 -9.16
C GLY A 124 -8.29 -13.27 -8.47
N LYS A 125 -7.58 -12.75 -7.46
CA LYS A 125 -7.89 -11.49 -6.78
C LYS A 125 -7.19 -10.31 -7.46
N LYS A 126 -7.91 -9.20 -7.59
CA LYS A 126 -7.44 -7.94 -8.20
C LYS A 126 -7.35 -6.81 -7.17
N VAL A 127 -6.65 -7.08 -6.06
CA VAL A 127 -6.52 -6.16 -4.92
C VAL A 127 -5.91 -4.82 -5.36
N HIS A 128 -4.97 -4.83 -6.29
CA HIS A 128 -4.35 -3.62 -6.85
C HIS A 128 -5.39 -2.68 -7.52
N LEU A 129 -6.43 -3.21 -8.17
CA LEU A 129 -7.50 -2.37 -8.74
C LEU A 129 -8.39 -1.78 -7.66
N HIS A 130 -8.68 -2.55 -6.60
CA HIS A 130 -9.41 -2.05 -5.44
C HIS A 130 -8.67 -0.89 -4.79
N GLN A 131 -7.36 -1.02 -4.60
CA GLN A 131 -6.50 0.05 -4.08
C GLN A 131 -6.61 1.33 -4.91
N LEU A 132 -6.46 1.25 -6.24
CA LEU A 132 -6.55 2.41 -7.13
C LEU A 132 -7.92 3.09 -7.03
N LYS A 133 -9.00 2.29 -7.00
CA LYS A 133 -10.37 2.80 -6.86
C LYS A 133 -10.58 3.50 -5.52
N TYR A 134 -10.21 2.86 -4.42
CA TYR A 134 -10.36 3.42 -3.09
C TYR A 134 -9.51 4.69 -2.90
N ALA A 135 -8.27 4.70 -3.40
CA ALA A 135 -7.41 5.88 -3.40
C ALA A 135 -8.07 7.08 -4.10
N ALA A 136 -8.79 6.85 -5.22
CA ALA A 136 -9.57 7.89 -5.88
C ALA A 136 -10.75 8.37 -5.02
N GLU A 137 -11.47 7.43 -4.38
CA GLU A 137 -12.63 7.72 -3.52
C GLU A 137 -12.26 8.62 -2.32
N ILE A 138 -11.08 8.40 -1.72
CA ILE A 138 -10.58 9.24 -0.61
C ILE A 138 -9.88 10.52 -1.07
N GLY A 139 -9.82 10.79 -2.39
CA GLY A 139 -9.24 11.99 -2.97
C GLY A 139 -7.71 12.04 -2.96
N LEU A 140 -7.03 10.88 -3.02
CA LEU A 140 -5.57 10.81 -3.06
C LEU A 140 -5.00 11.35 -4.38
N GLY A 141 -5.76 11.21 -5.46
CA GLY A 141 -5.40 11.66 -6.80
C GLY A 141 -6.46 11.28 -7.84
N SER A 142 -6.10 11.37 -9.12
CA SER A 142 -6.97 11.07 -10.27
C SER A 142 -6.65 9.71 -10.90
N LEU A 143 -7.67 8.99 -11.35
CA LEU A 143 -7.50 7.82 -12.24
C LEU A 143 -7.34 8.23 -13.71
N ASP A 144 -7.75 9.45 -14.07
CA ASP A 144 -7.56 10.00 -15.41
C ASP A 144 -6.18 10.65 -15.52
N TYR A 145 -5.51 10.41 -16.65
CA TYR A 145 -4.21 10.97 -16.97
C TYR A 145 -4.02 11.11 -18.48
N MET A 146 -3.00 11.87 -18.87
CA MET A 146 -2.54 12.01 -20.25
C MET A 146 -1.04 11.70 -20.28
N LEU A 147 -0.62 10.78 -21.15
CA LEU A 147 0.79 10.50 -21.38
C LEU A 147 1.37 11.57 -22.31
N VAL A 148 2.53 12.09 -21.92
CA VAL A 148 3.32 13.04 -22.70
C VAL A 148 4.75 12.51 -22.73
N GLU A 149 5.23 12.16 -23.92
CA GLU A 149 6.63 11.79 -24.15
C GLU A 149 7.49 13.06 -24.28
N VAL A 150 8.66 13.04 -23.66
CA VAL A 150 9.61 14.18 -23.59
C VAL A 150 10.96 13.76 -24.13
#